data_AF-A0A6A5Y656-F1
#
_entry.id   AF-A0A6A5Y656-F1
#
_cell.length_a   1.000
_cell.length_b   1.000
_cell.length_c   1.000
_cell.angle_alpha   90.00
_cell.angle_beta   90.00
_cell.angle_gamma   90.00
#
_symmetry.space_group_name_H-M   'P 1'
#
loop_
_entity.id
_entity.type
_entity.pdbx_description
1 polymer ?
#
loop_
_entity_poly.entity_id
_entity_poly.type
_entity_poly.pdbx_seq_one_letter_code
_entity_poly.pdbx_strand_id
1 'polypeptide(L)'
;MLRLWPGAYSPAILTGGDSTVIRHTNHDLFLIDHFVRSSAVEFDSAQHGRVYSTSALELAKLYPFLMHGMIALSACHVQHLGVVDARKYRNAEAFHCHLASQGLRNAVGGIIASTNEADSILTTAMLLNTLTFCAASYRDDESAAPHTPGTIARGDRGGSGDGGRRPRFDWLRIQIGLTDLLMRTQPYRADSIWRDVFSAANDRWILGPAVNNLGDRLSDFCLNRNTAGSTRPTGRSDDGADEALSADTETGDNVYAQVISQLTHVVERDPRPEYLLLYLQPVGAMTSEFVELLEANDVRALLLFAHWLRLLCCVDAWWCVRRTRRECRAICEILCKTLHGEDLDLLRLPAAACGFWQRHGVEGQEEGGNLGILGRSGETLEIVGEATG
;
A
#
# COMPACT_ATOMS: atom_id res chain seq x y z
N MET A 1 18.76 14.67 28.27
CA MET A 1 18.27 14.89 26.89
C MET A 1 19.47 15.02 25.97
N LEU A 2 19.68 14.04 25.09
CA LEU A 2 20.72 14.08 24.06
C LEU A 2 20.30 15.11 23.00
N ARG A 3 21.09 16.17 22.79
CA ARG A 3 20.78 17.17 21.75
C ARG A 3 21.07 16.56 20.38
N LEU A 4 20.02 16.41 19.57
CA LEU A 4 20.09 15.95 18.18
C LEU A 4 20.83 16.95 17.27
N TRP A 5 20.85 18.24 17.62
CA TRP A 5 21.61 19.26 16.90
C TRP A 5 21.84 20.55 17.74
N PRO A 6 22.99 21.23 17.62
CA PRO A 6 24.27 20.67 17.15
C PRO A 6 24.84 19.72 18.22
N GLY A 7 25.42 18.57 17.82
CA GLY A 7 26.04 17.62 18.75
C GLY A 7 26.69 16.41 18.07
N ALA A 8 27.40 15.58 18.83
CA ALA A 8 28.08 14.37 18.32
C ALA A 8 27.12 13.29 17.74
N TYR A 9 25.82 13.47 17.92
CA TYR A 9 24.76 12.59 17.40
C TYR A 9 23.95 13.25 16.28
N SER A 10 24.45 14.36 15.74
CA SER A 10 23.88 15.00 14.57
C SER A 10 23.84 14.00 13.40
N PRO A 11 22.68 13.80 12.76
CA PRO A 11 22.56 12.92 11.61
C PRO A 11 23.61 13.22 10.54
N ALA A 12 24.28 12.19 10.01
CA ALA A 12 25.35 12.36 9.00
C ALA A 12 24.91 13.16 7.76
N ILE A 13 23.62 13.12 7.44
CA ILE A 13 22.98 13.91 6.39
C ILE A 13 23.07 15.44 6.61
N LEU A 14 23.13 15.89 7.88
CA LEU A 14 23.19 17.30 8.28
C LEU A 14 24.62 17.79 8.55
N THR A 15 25.59 16.87 8.70
CA THR A 15 26.98 17.19 9.07
C THR A 15 27.97 17.13 7.90
N GLY A 16 27.48 16.93 6.66
CA GLY A 16 28.32 16.82 5.46
C GLY A 16 28.98 18.15 5.07
N GLY A 17 29.97 18.57 5.85
CA GLY A 17 30.66 19.85 5.73
C GLY A 17 31.75 19.94 4.66
N ASP A 18 31.94 18.94 3.79
CA ASP A 18 33.06 18.95 2.83
C ASP A 18 32.76 18.32 1.45
N SER A 19 31.49 18.15 1.07
CA SER A 19 31.15 17.69 -0.29
C SER A 19 30.39 18.77 -1.05
N THR A 20 30.81 19.04 -2.28
CA THR A 20 30.13 19.92 -3.27
C THR A 20 28.69 19.50 -3.61
N VAL A 21 28.14 18.49 -2.93
CA VAL A 21 26.82 17.90 -3.15
C VAL A 21 25.96 18.18 -1.92
N ILE A 22 24.95 19.05 -2.09
CA ILE A 22 23.91 19.29 -1.08
C ILE A 22 23.10 18.00 -0.90
N ARG A 23 23.00 17.50 0.35
CA ARG A 23 22.26 16.27 0.71
C ARG A 23 21.10 16.49 1.67
N HIS A 24 20.75 17.75 1.93
CA HIS A 24 19.72 18.15 2.89
C HIS A 24 18.81 19.23 2.29
N THR A 25 17.63 19.39 2.88
CA THR A 25 16.73 20.53 2.60
C THR A 25 16.54 21.41 3.83
N ASN A 26 15.94 22.58 3.65
CA ASN A 26 15.64 23.51 4.74
C ASN A 26 14.57 22.97 5.72
N HIS A 27 13.95 21.84 5.42
CA HIS A 27 12.86 21.26 6.20
C HIS A 27 13.27 20.03 7.01
N ASP A 28 14.49 19.52 6.84
CA ASP A 28 14.89 18.19 7.33
C ASP A 28 14.75 18.06 8.84
N LEU A 29 15.22 19.03 9.62
CA LEU A 29 15.12 18.99 11.09
C LEU A 29 13.67 18.91 11.57
N PHE A 30 12.78 19.70 10.96
CA PHE A 30 11.35 19.66 11.25
C PHE A 30 10.75 18.31 10.86
N LEU A 31 11.11 17.79 9.68
CA LEU A 31 10.58 16.52 9.18
C LEU A 31 11.08 15.32 10.00
N ILE A 32 12.31 15.34 10.50
CA ILE A 32 12.83 14.31 11.42
C ILE A 32 12.04 14.34 12.74
N ASP A 33 11.85 15.52 13.33
CA ASP A 33 11.07 15.65 14.57
C ASP A 33 9.60 15.23 14.36
N HIS A 34 8.97 15.65 13.26
CA HIS A 34 7.61 15.26 12.89
C HIS A 34 7.49 13.76 12.64
N PHE A 35 8.51 13.11 12.07
CA PHE A 35 8.50 11.66 11.88
C PHE A 35 8.41 10.93 13.22
N VAL A 36 9.27 11.29 14.16
CA VAL A 36 9.37 10.63 15.47
C VAL A 36 8.14 10.88 16.34
N ARG A 37 7.57 12.09 16.27
CA ARG A 37 6.43 12.49 17.12
C ARG A 37 5.06 12.14 16.55
N SER A 38 4.95 12.07 15.23
CA SER A 38 3.66 11.99 14.55
C SER A 38 3.63 10.84 13.55
N SER A 39 4.45 10.89 12.50
CA SER A 39 4.31 9.95 11.38
C SER A 39 4.54 8.49 11.77
N ALA A 40 5.52 8.20 12.63
CA ALA A 40 5.83 6.84 13.07
C ALA A 40 4.74 6.25 13.99
N VAL A 41 4.05 7.10 14.76
CA VAL A 41 3.00 6.68 15.71
C VAL A 41 1.81 6.05 14.96
N GLU A 42 1.53 6.50 13.74
CA GLU A 42 0.49 5.95 12.87
C GLU A 42 0.78 4.49 12.41
N PHE A 43 2.01 4.00 12.57
CA PHE A 43 2.40 2.62 12.25
C PHE A 43 2.58 1.75 13.49
N ASP A 44 2.58 2.35 14.68
CA ASP A 44 2.76 1.62 15.92
C ASP A 44 1.44 0.91 16.28
N SER A 45 1.52 -0.41 16.50
CA SER A 45 0.39 -1.18 17.03
C SER A 45 0.53 -1.31 18.54
N ALA A 46 -0.61 -1.34 19.24
CA ALA A 46 -0.64 -1.53 20.70
C ALA A 46 0.08 -2.82 21.16
N GLN A 47 0.25 -3.80 20.26
CA GLN A 47 0.86 -5.09 20.52
C GLN A 47 2.37 -5.15 20.24
N HIS A 48 2.94 -4.29 19.37
CA HIS A 48 4.32 -4.43 18.88
C HIS A 48 5.24 -3.22 19.14
N GLY A 49 4.79 -2.26 19.95
CA GLY A 49 5.62 -1.18 20.46
C GLY A 49 6.04 -0.15 19.40
N ARG A 50 6.95 0.76 19.80
CA ARG A 50 7.36 1.96 19.07
C ARG A 50 8.56 1.73 18.14
N VAL A 51 8.57 0.64 17.37
CA VAL A 51 9.74 0.21 16.56
C VAL A 51 10.10 1.25 15.50
N TYR A 52 9.10 1.83 14.84
CA TYR A 52 9.31 2.84 13.79
C TYR A 52 9.83 4.17 14.32
N SER A 53 9.69 4.49 15.62
CA SER A 53 10.09 5.81 16.12
C SER A 53 11.51 5.84 16.71
N THR A 54 11.76 5.19 17.85
CA THR A 54 13.05 5.35 18.56
C THR A 54 14.15 4.47 17.99
N SER A 55 13.87 3.18 17.78
CA SER A 55 14.89 2.22 17.32
C SER A 55 15.32 2.51 15.88
N ALA A 56 14.36 2.77 14.99
CA ALA A 56 14.66 3.16 13.62
C ALA A 56 15.43 4.49 13.52
N LEU A 57 15.15 5.46 14.40
CA LEU A 57 15.91 6.72 14.43
C LEU A 57 17.39 6.51 14.83
N GLU A 58 17.67 5.65 15.81
CA GLU A 58 19.06 5.35 16.18
C GLU A 58 19.82 4.71 15.01
N LEU A 59 19.19 3.78 14.27
CA LEU A 59 19.75 3.25 13.03
C LEU A 59 19.93 4.34 11.98
N ALA A 60 18.96 5.24 11.81
CA ALA A 60 19.01 6.29 10.79
C ALA A 60 20.18 7.27 10.98
N LYS A 61 20.67 7.46 12.22
CA LYS A 61 21.89 8.24 12.48
C LYS A 61 23.13 7.60 11.86
N LEU A 62 23.15 6.26 11.76
CA LEU A 62 24.25 5.46 11.22
C LEU A 62 24.09 5.17 9.72
N TYR A 63 22.86 5.04 9.24
CA TYR A 63 22.53 4.66 7.86
C TYR A 63 21.77 5.80 7.15
N PRO A 64 22.45 6.65 6.36
CA PRO A 64 21.83 7.85 5.75
C PRO A 64 20.63 7.57 4.86
N PHE A 65 20.60 6.42 4.17
CA PHE A 65 19.49 6.05 3.29
C PHE A 65 18.19 5.79 4.06
N LEU A 66 18.29 5.28 5.29
CA LEU A 66 17.15 5.15 6.18
C LEU A 66 16.65 6.52 6.64
N MET A 67 17.56 7.43 7.02
CA MET A 67 17.20 8.81 7.37
C MET A 67 16.45 9.52 6.24
N HIS A 68 16.91 9.36 5.00
CA HIS A 68 16.21 9.87 3.83
C HIS A 68 14.80 9.26 3.70
N GLY A 69 14.63 7.96 3.91
CA GLY A 69 13.31 7.31 3.87
C GLY A 69 12.35 7.89 4.91
N MET A 70 12.84 8.12 6.13
CA MET A 70 12.05 8.73 7.21
C MET A 70 11.61 10.16 6.87
N ILE A 71 12.54 10.98 6.37
CA ILE A 71 12.24 12.36 5.97
C ILE A 71 11.23 12.39 4.82
N ALA A 72 11.37 11.50 3.83
CA ALA A 72 10.45 11.42 2.71
C ALA A 72 9.03 11.05 3.16
N LEU A 73 8.88 10.02 4.01
CA LEU A 73 7.57 9.64 4.54
C LEU A 73 6.97 10.75 5.41
N SER A 74 7.79 11.43 6.20
CA SER A 74 7.36 12.57 7.01
C SER A 74 6.86 13.73 6.15
N ALA A 75 7.59 14.07 5.08
CA ALA A 75 7.17 15.10 4.12
C ALA A 75 5.84 14.73 3.46
N CYS A 76 5.66 13.46 3.09
CA CYS A 76 4.40 12.93 2.56
C CYS A 76 3.26 13.02 3.59
N HIS A 77 3.52 12.73 4.86
CA HIS A 77 2.51 12.81 5.93
C HIS A 77 2.08 14.25 6.20
N VAL A 78 3.01 15.21 6.27
CA VAL A 78 2.69 16.64 6.44
C VAL A 78 1.81 17.17 5.31
N GLN A 79 2.08 16.74 4.07
CA GLN A 79 1.26 17.08 2.91
C GLN A 79 -0.17 16.51 3.03
N HIS A 80 -0.32 15.33 3.63
CA HIS A 80 -1.62 14.69 3.82
C HIS A 80 -2.49 15.45 4.82
N LEU A 81 -1.88 15.92 5.92
CA LEU A 81 -2.59 16.65 6.98
C LEU A 81 -3.20 17.97 6.49
N GLY A 82 -2.70 18.57 5.40
CA GLY A 82 -3.29 19.77 4.79
C GLY A 82 -3.19 21.04 5.64
N VAL A 83 -2.49 21.01 6.77
CA VAL A 83 -2.36 22.14 7.72
C VAL A 83 -1.46 23.27 7.19
N VAL A 84 -0.58 22.95 6.25
CA VAL A 84 0.41 23.86 5.64
C VAL A 84 0.35 23.72 4.12
N ASP A 85 0.86 24.73 3.38
CA ASP A 85 0.98 24.65 1.91
C ASP A 85 1.81 23.43 1.52
N ALA A 86 1.13 22.33 1.18
CA ALA A 86 1.70 21.01 0.92
C ALA A 86 2.83 21.07 -0.13
N ARG A 87 2.75 22.03 -1.06
CA ARG A 87 3.76 22.23 -2.11
C ARG A 87 5.16 22.51 -1.55
N LYS A 88 5.27 23.05 -0.34
CA LYS A 88 6.55 23.32 0.33
C LYS A 88 7.38 22.06 0.57
N TYR A 89 6.71 20.92 0.79
CA TYR A 89 7.37 19.67 1.19
C TYR A 89 7.54 18.68 0.03
N ARG A 90 6.95 18.94 -1.13
CA ARG A 90 7.07 18.07 -2.33
C ARG A 90 8.51 17.88 -2.78
N ASN A 91 9.29 18.96 -2.77
CA ASN A 91 10.70 18.90 -3.15
C ASN A 91 11.49 18.05 -2.16
N ALA A 92 11.25 18.20 -0.85
CA ALA A 92 11.89 17.40 0.18
C ALA A 92 11.50 15.91 0.06
N GLU A 93 10.21 15.62 -0.14
CA GLU A 93 9.72 14.26 -0.37
C GLU A 93 10.43 13.60 -1.56
N ALA A 94 10.39 14.24 -2.75
CA ALA A 94 10.97 13.67 -3.96
C ALA A 94 12.49 13.51 -3.85
N PHE A 95 13.17 14.51 -3.29
CA PHE A 95 14.61 14.51 -3.10
C PHE A 95 15.07 13.38 -2.17
N HIS A 96 14.45 13.26 -1.00
CA HIS A 96 14.82 12.23 -0.04
C HIS A 96 14.33 10.84 -0.45
N CYS A 97 13.19 10.71 -1.14
CA CYS A 97 12.76 9.44 -1.72
C CYS A 97 13.79 8.94 -2.75
N HIS A 98 14.34 9.83 -3.58
CA HIS A 98 15.39 9.49 -4.53
C HIS A 98 16.67 9.00 -3.82
N LEU A 99 17.16 9.74 -2.83
CA LEU A 99 18.37 9.38 -2.08
C LEU A 99 18.20 8.11 -1.26
N ALA A 100 17.05 7.91 -0.63
CA ALA A 100 16.69 6.67 0.06
C ALA A 100 16.71 5.47 -0.90
N SER A 101 16.08 5.62 -2.06
CA SER A 101 16.05 4.57 -3.09
C SER A 101 17.44 4.26 -3.64
N GLN A 102 18.28 5.28 -3.86
CA GLN A 102 19.66 5.09 -4.32
C GLN A 102 20.51 4.37 -3.27
N GLY A 103 20.44 4.80 -2.02
CA GLY A 103 21.20 4.17 -0.94
C GLY A 103 20.74 2.75 -0.64
N LEU A 104 19.43 2.49 -0.68
CA LEU A 104 18.88 1.14 -0.56
C LEU A 104 19.40 0.23 -1.69
N ARG A 105 19.36 0.67 -2.95
CA ARG A 105 19.90 -0.12 -4.07
C ARG A 105 21.38 -0.48 -3.87
N ASN A 106 22.18 0.47 -3.40
CA ASN A 106 23.60 0.24 -3.14
C ASN A 106 23.81 -0.76 -1.99
N ALA A 107 23.06 -0.62 -0.90
CA ALA A 107 23.14 -1.52 0.25
C ALA A 107 22.70 -2.96 -0.11
N VAL A 108 21.64 -3.08 -0.90
CA VAL A 108 21.11 -4.37 -1.37
C VAL A 108 22.05 -5.07 -2.36
N GLY A 109 22.92 -4.32 -3.07
CA GLY A 109 23.95 -4.89 -3.94
C GLY A 109 25.12 -5.54 -3.19
N GLY A 110 25.27 -5.28 -1.89
CA GLY A 110 26.32 -5.82 -1.04
C GLY A 110 25.93 -7.10 -0.28
N ILE A 111 26.93 -7.70 0.39
CA ILE A 111 26.70 -8.75 1.38
C ILE A 111 26.26 -8.07 2.67
N ILE A 112 25.10 -8.47 3.19
CA ILE A 112 24.59 -8.00 4.49
C ILE A 112 25.52 -8.57 5.57
N ALA A 113 26.17 -7.71 6.35
CA ALA A 113 27.22 -8.09 7.28
C ALA A 113 26.78 -8.06 8.76
N SER A 114 25.64 -7.44 9.07
CA SER A 114 25.17 -7.29 10.45
C SER A 114 23.65 -7.14 10.55
N THR A 115 23.12 -7.37 11.75
CA THR A 115 21.70 -7.15 12.08
C THR A 115 21.27 -5.70 11.86
N ASN A 116 22.10 -4.73 12.27
CA ASN A 116 21.79 -3.31 12.06
C ASN A 116 21.69 -2.95 10.57
N GLU A 117 22.55 -3.54 9.74
CA GLU A 117 22.50 -3.35 8.30
C GLU A 117 21.24 -3.99 7.72
N ALA A 118 20.91 -5.23 8.12
CA ALA A 118 19.66 -5.90 7.73
C ALA A 118 18.43 -5.07 8.10
N ASP A 119 18.37 -4.56 9.34
CA ASP A 119 17.27 -3.74 9.85
C ASP A 119 17.16 -2.41 9.11
N SER A 120 18.29 -1.76 8.81
CA SER A 120 18.27 -0.50 8.06
C SER A 120 17.76 -0.70 6.62
N ILE A 121 18.17 -1.78 5.95
CA ILE A 121 17.71 -2.16 4.60
C ILE A 121 16.20 -2.43 4.63
N LEU A 122 15.74 -3.31 5.54
CA LEU A 122 14.32 -3.65 5.67
C LEU A 122 13.46 -2.44 6.00
N THR A 123 13.87 -1.64 7.00
CA THR A 123 13.10 -0.46 7.42
C THR A 123 12.98 0.52 6.26
N THR A 124 14.07 0.76 5.53
CA THR A 124 14.04 1.65 4.36
C THR A 124 13.12 1.12 3.27
N ALA A 125 13.16 -0.20 2.99
CA ALA A 125 12.27 -0.82 2.03
C ALA A 125 10.79 -0.68 2.43
N MET A 126 10.46 -0.90 3.72
CA MET A 126 9.10 -0.72 4.25
C MET A 126 8.62 0.73 4.13
N LEU A 127 9.47 1.72 4.43
CA LEU A 127 9.15 3.14 4.27
C LEU A 127 8.91 3.53 2.81
N LEU A 128 9.76 3.06 1.89
CA LEU A 128 9.59 3.29 0.45
C LEU A 128 8.32 2.60 -0.08
N ASN A 129 8.05 1.37 0.37
CA ASN A 129 6.82 0.66 0.02
C ASN A 129 5.58 1.42 0.50
N THR A 130 5.61 1.98 1.70
CA THR A 130 4.53 2.86 2.20
C THR A 130 4.35 4.09 1.30
N LEU A 131 5.44 4.75 0.92
CA LEU A 131 5.40 5.89 -0.01
C LEU A 131 4.78 5.54 -1.37
N THR A 132 4.94 4.31 -1.86
CA THR A 132 4.28 3.89 -3.12
C THR A 132 2.76 3.91 -3.00
N PHE A 133 2.21 3.55 -1.84
CA PHE A 133 0.77 3.66 -1.59
C PHE A 133 0.34 5.13 -1.62
N CYS A 134 1.08 6.00 -0.93
CA CYS A 134 0.79 7.43 -0.84
C CYS A 134 0.83 8.16 -2.19
N ALA A 135 1.71 7.77 -3.11
CA ALA A 135 1.96 8.49 -4.37
C ALA A 135 0.72 8.66 -5.28
N ALA A 136 -0.28 7.77 -5.18
CA ALA A 136 -1.55 7.90 -5.91
C ALA A 136 -2.41 9.10 -5.44
N SER A 137 -2.14 9.61 -4.24
CA SER A 137 -2.90 10.71 -3.64
C SER A 137 -2.54 12.08 -4.21
N TYR A 138 -1.33 12.26 -4.75
CA TYR A 138 -0.83 13.60 -5.12
C TYR A 138 -0.74 13.85 -6.63
N ARG A 139 -0.35 12.82 -7.41
CA ARG A 139 -0.13 12.97 -8.86
C ARG A 139 -1.42 13.20 -9.66
N ASP A 140 -2.56 12.84 -9.10
CA ASP A 140 -3.84 12.85 -9.80
C ASP A 140 -4.79 13.96 -9.35
N ASP A 141 -4.65 14.47 -8.11
CA ASP A 141 -5.30 15.72 -7.71
C ASP A 141 -4.82 16.91 -8.57
N GLU A 142 -3.56 16.87 -9.06
CA GLU A 142 -3.07 17.84 -10.06
C GLU A 142 -3.75 17.69 -11.43
N SER A 143 -4.07 16.47 -11.85
CA SER A 143 -4.82 16.25 -13.10
C SER A 143 -6.29 16.63 -13.00
N ALA A 144 -6.83 16.74 -11.78
CA ALA A 144 -8.20 17.15 -11.49
C ALA A 144 -8.33 18.63 -11.08
N ALA A 145 -7.22 19.36 -10.92
CA ALA A 145 -7.26 20.79 -10.64
C ALA A 145 -7.93 21.53 -11.82
N PRO A 146 -8.85 22.48 -11.58
CA PRO A 146 -9.53 23.19 -12.64
C PRO A 146 -8.51 23.86 -13.55
N HIS A 147 -8.41 23.36 -14.78
CA HIS A 147 -7.50 23.89 -15.78
C HIS A 147 -7.75 25.39 -15.94
N THR A 148 -6.71 26.19 -15.74
CA THR A 148 -6.68 27.58 -16.21
C THR A 148 -7.01 27.58 -17.71
N PRO A 149 -8.02 28.36 -18.17
CA PRO A 149 -8.35 28.42 -19.59
C PRO A 149 -7.15 28.95 -20.37
N GLY A 150 -6.56 28.14 -21.24
CA GLY A 150 -5.55 28.59 -22.21
C GLY A 150 -4.23 27.80 -22.26
N THR A 151 -3.98 26.84 -21.38
CA THR A 151 -2.78 25.99 -21.51
C THR A 151 -3.14 24.69 -22.22
N ILE A 152 -2.79 24.58 -23.50
CA ILE A 152 -2.90 23.34 -24.27
C ILE A 152 -2.06 22.27 -23.57
N ALA A 153 -2.73 21.27 -22.98
CA ALA A 153 -2.07 20.09 -22.43
C ALA A 153 -1.22 19.44 -23.52
N ARG A 154 0.08 19.39 -23.27
CA ARG A 154 1.05 18.79 -24.20
C ARG A 154 0.96 17.27 -24.08
N GLY A 155 -0.02 16.70 -24.79
CA GLY A 155 -0.05 15.35 -25.33
C GLY A 155 -0.07 14.19 -24.33
N ASP A 156 -1.27 13.71 -24.01
CA ASP A 156 -1.53 12.26 -24.05
C ASP A 156 -2.24 11.98 -25.37
N ARG A 157 -1.45 11.78 -26.43
CA ARG A 157 -1.96 11.27 -27.72
C ARG A 157 -1.81 9.76 -27.68
N GLY A 158 -2.87 9.09 -27.21
CA GLY A 158 -2.86 7.65 -27.02
C GLY A 158 -4.25 7.01 -26.94
N GLY A 159 -5.18 7.39 -27.81
CA GLY A 159 -6.19 6.48 -28.37
C GLY A 159 -7.39 6.04 -27.51
N SER A 160 -8.56 6.13 -28.14
CA SER A 160 -9.86 5.48 -27.85
C SER A 160 -10.63 5.92 -26.58
N GLY A 161 -11.76 6.59 -26.84
CA GLY A 161 -12.78 6.93 -25.86
C GLY A 161 -13.60 5.74 -25.41
N ASP A 162 -13.12 5.05 -24.38
CA ASP A 162 -13.95 4.33 -23.41
C ASP A 162 -13.61 4.86 -22.01
N GLY A 163 -14.59 5.44 -21.34
CA GLY A 163 -14.43 6.28 -20.15
C GLY A 163 -14.15 5.49 -18.86
N GLY A 164 -12.97 4.91 -18.74
CA GLY A 164 -12.47 4.33 -17.50
C GLY A 164 -10.95 4.41 -17.43
N ARG A 165 -10.41 5.06 -16.39
CA ARG A 165 -8.96 5.11 -16.18
C ARG A 165 -8.48 3.71 -15.81
N ARG A 166 -7.72 3.06 -16.71
CA ARG A 166 -7.15 1.73 -16.45
C ARG A 166 -6.33 1.72 -15.15
N PRO A 167 -6.48 0.71 -14.29
CA PRO A 167 -5.64 0.56 -13.11
C PRO A 167 -4.18 0.38 -13.53
N ARG A 168 -3.25 1.00 -12.79
CA ARG A 168 -1.82 0.96 -13.09
C ARG A 168 -1.14 0.16 -11.98
N PHE A 169 -0.60 -1.01 -12.31
CA PHE A 169 0.01 -1.93 -11.33
C PHE A 169 1.52 -1.71 -11.13
N ASP A 170 2.12 -0.70 -11.76
CA ASP A 170 3.55 -0.34 -11.64
C ASP A 170 4.05 -0.26 -10.19
N TRP A 171 3.20 0.26 -9.30
CA TRP A 171 3.53 0.43 -7.88
C TRP A 171 3.63 -0.91 -7.13
N LEU A 172 2.90 -1.93 -7.58
CA LEU A 172 2.91 -3.25 -6.96
C LEU A 172 4.23 -3.98 -7.25
N ARG A 173 4.86 -3.71 -8.41
CA ARG A 173 6.20 -4.24 -8.71
C ARG A 173 7.26 -3.82 -7.71
N ILE A 174 7.12 -2.63 -7.11
CA ILE A 174 8.04 -2.17 -6.06
C ILE A 174 7.90 -3.04 -4.81
N GLN A 175 6.69 -3.53 -4.52
CA GLN A 175 6.40 -4.38 -3.37
C GLN A 175 7.02 -5.78 -3.49
N ILE A 176 7.15 -6.32 -4.71
CA ILE A 176 7.72 -7.66 -4.97
C ILE A 176 9.15 -7.78 -4.41
N GLY A 177 9.94 -6.71 -4.48
CA GLY A 177 11.30 -6.69 -3.96
C GLY A 177 11.37 -6.90 -2.44
N LEU A 178 10.30 -6.62 -1.69
CA LEU A 178 10.28 -6.80 -0.24
C LEU A 178 10.37 -8.29 0.15
N THR A 179 9.74 -9.19 -0.60
CA THR A 179 9.76 -10.63 -0.30
C THR A 179 11.18 -11.19 -0.36
N ASP A 180 11.94 -10.82 -1.40
CA ASP A 180 13.36 -11.19 -1.52
C ASP A 180 14.17 -10.65 -0.33
N LEU A 181 13.97 -9.37 0.03
CA LEU A 181 14.66 -8.77 1.18
C LEU A 181 14.31 -9.47 2.49
N LEU A 182 13.04 -9.83 2.72
CA LEU A 182 12.61 -10.57 3.92
C LEU A 182 13.25 -11.95 3.99
N MET A 183 13.48 -12.61 2.85
CA MET A 183 14.19 -13.89 2.79
C MET A 183 15.69 -13.72 3.04
N ARG A 184 16.33 -12.74 2.40
CA ARG A 184 17.77 -12.48 2.54
C ARG A 184 18.17 -12.04 3.94
N THR A 185 17.27 -11.40 4.68
CA THR A 185 17.50 -10.94 6.05
C THR A 185 17.05 -11.95 7.11
N GLN A 186 16.53 -13.11 6.69
CA GLN A 186 16.07 -14.16 7.61
C GLN A 186 17.11 -14.60 8.65
N PRO A 187 18.42 -14.70 8.35
CA PRO A 187 19.44 -15.03 9.35
C PRO A 187 19.56 -14.05 10.52
N TYR A 188 19.11 -12.80 10.34
CA TYR A 188 19.26 -11.72 11.33
C TYR A 188 18.02 -11.51 12.22
N ARG A 189 16.92 -12.25 11.99
CA ARG A 189 15.62 -11.99 12.63
C ARG A 189 15.63 -12.12 14.15
N ALA A 190 16.51 -12.94 14.72
CA ALA A 190 16.53 -13.20 16.16
C ALA A 190 16.94 -11.96 16.97
N ASP A 191 17.84 -11.14 16.42
CA ASP A 191 18.38 -9.94 17.07
C ASP A 191 17.82 -8.64 16.47
N SER A 192 16.95 -8.76 15.48
CA SER A 192 16.36 -7.64 14.74
C SER A 192 15.44 -6.79 15.62
N ILE A 193 15.41 -5.48 15.37
CA ILE A 193 14.40 -4.58 15.96
C ILE A 193 12.97 -4.96 15.55
N TRP A 194 12.81 -5.74 14.47
CA TRP A 194 11.54 -6.23 13.93
C TRP A 194 11.14 -7.63 14.45
N ARG A 195 11.93 -8.22 15.35
CA ARG A 195 11.70 -9.59 15.87
C ARG A 195 10.24 -9.82 16.29
N ASP A 196 9.68 -8.91 17.06
CA ASP A 196 8.33 -9.07 17.61
C ASP A 196 7.26 -9.00 16.50
N VAL A 197 7.49 -8.17 15.47
CA VAL A 197 6.65 -8.12 14.26
C VAL A 197 6.76 -9.41 13.45
N PHE A 198 7.96 -9.98 13.32
CA PHE A 198 8.14 -11.28 12.65
C PHE A 198 7.46 -12.43 13.40
N SER A 199 7.51 -12.42 14.74
CA SER A 199 6.81 -13.40 15.57
C SER A 199 5.30 -13.30 15.36
N ALA A 200 4.75 -12.10 15.47
CA ALA A 200 3.31 -11.89 15.35
C ALA A 200 2.76 -12.21 13.95
N ALA A 201 3.54 -11.95 12.90
CA ALA A 201 3.19 -12.35 11.55
C ALA A 201 3.06 -13.88 11.42
N ASN A 202 3.89 -14.65 12.12
CA ASN A 202 3.82 -16.11 12.13
C ASN A 202 2.64 -16.65 12.95
N ASP A 203 2.29 -15.96 14.05
CA ASP A 203 1.26 -16.43 14.98
C ASP A 203 -0.17 -16.38 14.40
N ARG A 204 -0.36 -15.70 13.26
CA ARG A 204 -1.65 -15.59 12.53
C ARG A 204 -2.82 -15.35 13.48
N TRP A 205 -2.68 -14.37 14.37
CA TRP A 205 -3.68 -14.09 15.39
C TRP A 205 -4.97 -13.57 14.77
N ILE A 206 -6.01 -14.42 14.74
CA ILE A 206 -7.33 -14.08 14.22
C ILE A 206 -8.34 -14.09 15.37
N LEU A 207 -9.01 -12.95 15.57
CA LEU A 207 -10.10 -12.80 16.54
C LEU A 207 -11.41 -13.33 15.92
N GLY A 208 -11.87 -14.47 16.43
CA GLY A 208 -13.17 -15.02 16.12
C GLY A 208 -13.23 -15.90 14.86
N PRO A 209 -14.32 -16.67 14.67
CA PRO A 209 -14.45 -17.65 13.59
C PRO A 209 -14.70 -17.00 12.21
N ALA A 210 -14.64 -17.80 11.15
CA ALA A 210 -15.10 -17.40 9.82
C ALA A 210 -16.59 -17.01 9.85
N VAL A 211 -16.95 -15.93 9.16
CA VAL A 211 -18.32 -15.40 9.09
C VAL A 211 -18.97 -15.59 7.72
N ASN A 212 -18.22 -16.10 6.75
CA ASN A 212 -18.67 -16.40 5.39
C ASN A 212 -17.78 -17.50 4.77
N ASN A 213 -18.15 -17.98 3.57
CA ASN A 213 -17.42 -18.99 2.78
C ASN A 213 -16.74 -18.38 1.54
N LEU A 214 -16.33 -17.11 1.60
CA LEU A 214 -15.78 -16.42 0.44
C LEU A 214 -14.46 -17.05 -0.03
N GLY A 215 -13.63 -17.58 0.87
CA GLY A 215 -12.39 -18.25 0.50
C GLY A 215 -12.65 -19.46 -0.38
N ASP A 216 -13.60 -20.32 0.01
CA ASP A 216 -14.06 -21.47 -0.78
C ASP A 216 -14.60 -21.03 -2.15
N ARG A 217 -15.44 -19.99 -2.19
CA ARG A 217 -16.02 -19.47 -3.44
C ARG A 217 -14.96 -18.91 -4.39
N LEU A 218 -13.96 -18.19 -3.86
CA LEU A 218 -12.83 -17.69 -4.66
C LEU A 218 -11.96 -18.84 -5.16
N SER A 219 -11.72 -19.86 -4.33
CA SER A 219 -10.98 -21.05 -4.72
C SER A 219 -11.70 -21.80 -5.85
N ASP A 220 -13.02 -22.01 -5.76
CA ASP A 220 -13.80 -22.64 -6.82
C ASP A 220 -13.69 -21.88 -8.14
N PHE A 221 -13.90 -20.55 -8.08
CA PHE A 221 -13.87 -19.69 -9.25
C PHE A 221 -12.49 -19.64 -9.92
N CYS A 222 -11.42 -19.54 -9.13
CA CYS A 222 -10.07 -19.30 -9.64
C CYS A 222 -9.27 -20.58 -9.95
N LEU A 223 -9.55 -21.71 -9.27
CA LEU A 223 -8.76 -22.94 -9.39
C LEU A 223 -9.52 -24.08 -10.06
N ASN A 224 -10.81 -24.24 -9.77
CA ASN A 224 -11.56 -25.44 -10.16
C ASN A 224 -12.35 -25.27 -11.46
N ARG A 225 -12.76 -24.04 -11.78
CA ARG A 225 -13.46 -23.78 -13.04
C ARG A 225 -12.47 -23.73 -14.19
N ASN A 226 -12.62 -24.63 -15.16
CA ASN A 226 -12.02 -24.47 -16.48
C ASN A 226 -12.71 -23.31 -17.20
N THR A 227 -12.32 -22.06 -16.92
CA THR A 227 -12.77 -20.94 -17.76
C THR A 227 -11.98 -21.02 -19.07
N ALA A 228 -12.56 -21.70 -20.06
CA ALA A 228 -12.07 -21.79 -21.43
C ALA A 228 -12.11 -20.44 -22.18
N GLY A 229 -11.65 -19.37 -21.54
CA GLY A 229 -11.78 -17.98 -22.00
C GLY A 229 -10.48 -17.17 -21.94
N SER A 230 -9.32 -17.80 -21.74
CA SER A 230 -8.04 -17.16 -22.05
C SER A 230 -7.89 -17.11 -23.57
N THR A 231 -8.46 -16.08 -24.20
CA THR A 231 -8.26 -15.76 -25.61
C THR A 231 -6.80 -15.37 -25.86
N ARG A 232 -5.95 -16.38 -26.03
CA ARG A 232 -4.66 -16.22 -26.71
C ARG A 232 -4.96 -16.23 -28.22
N PRO A 233 -4.55 -15.22 -29.00
CA PRO A 233 -4.78 -15.26 -30.44
C PRO A 233 -3.71 -16.18 -31.05
N THR A 234 -4.02 -17.47 -31.19
CA THR A 234 -3.23 -18.37 -32.02
C THR A 234 -3.97 -18.62 -33.32
N GLY A 235 -3.32 -18.22 -34.41
CA GLY A 235 -3.82 -18.35 -35.76
C GLY A 235 -4.17 -19.79 -36.12
N ARG A 236 -5.31 -19.90 -36.78
CA ARG A 236 -5.77 -20.93 -37.72
C ARG A 236 -4.70 -21.92 -38.23
N SER A 237 -4.99 -23.20 -38.03
CA SER A 237 -5.04 -24.20 -39.11
C SER A 237 -5.86 -25.42 -38.67
N ASP A 238 -6.77 -25.83 -39.55
CA ASP A 238 -7.48 -27.11 -39.54
C ASP A 238 -6.50 -28.28 -39.40
N ASP A 239 -6.86 -29.29 -38.61
CA ASP A 239 -7.00 -30.70 -39.07
C ASP A 239 -7.37 -31.57 -37.86
N GLY A 240 -8.42 -32.38 -38.02
CA GLY A 240 -8.92 -33.25 -36.95
C GLY A 240 -8.21 -34.60 -36.88
N ALA A 241 -8.08 -35.13 -35.66
CA ALA A 241 -8.34 -36.53 -35.28
C ALA A 241 -7.88 -36.77 -33.81
N ASP A 242 -8.73 -37.49 -33.07
CA ASP A 242 -8.45 -38.27 -31.86
C ASP A 242 -7.52 -37.70 -30.78
N GLU A 243 -8.09 -37.25 -29.66
CA GLU A 243 -7.37 -37.18 -28.39
C GLU A 243 -8.08 -37.97 -27.30
N ALA A 244 -7.57 -39.18 -27.08
CA ALA A 244 -7.70 -39.91 -25.84
C ALA A 244 -7.01 -39.13 -24.72
N LEU A 245 -7.81 -38.75 -23.72
CA LEU A 245 -7.47 -38.60 -22.30
C LEU A 245 -5.98 -38.83 -21.95
N SER A 246 -5.14 -37.81 -22.11
CA SER A 246 -4.04 -37.59 -21.18
C SER A 246 -4.49 -36.48 -20.23
N ALA A 247 -4.79 -36.88 -18.99
CA ALA A 247 -4.77 -35.96 -17.87
C ALA A 247 -3.30 -35.61 -17.59
N ASP A 248 -2.69 -34.85 -18.50
CA ASP A 248 -1.47 -34.11 -18.20
C ASP A 248 -1.91 -33.00 -17.25
N THR A 249 -1.96 -33.39 -15.99
CA THR A 249 -2.04 -32.47 -14.87
C THR A 249 -0.68 -31.77 -14.89
N GLU A 250 -0.56 -30.74 -15.71
CA GLU A 250 0.49 -29.74 -15.53
C GLU A 250 0.29 -29.21 -14.11
N THR A 251 0.97 -29.82 -13.15
CA THR A 251 1.35 -29.22 -11.87
C THR A 251 2.34 -28.09 -12.14
N GLY A 252 1.97 -27.18 -13.05
CA GLY A 252 2.48 -25.83 -13.06
C GLY A 252 1.89 -25.16 -11.82
N ASP A 253 2.76 -24.62 -10.97
CA ASP A 253 2.39 -23.90 -9.76
C ASP A 253 1.32 -22.86 -10.14
N ASN A 254 0.08 -23.10 -9.70
CA ASN A 254 -1.04 -22.28 -10.15
C ASN A 254 -0.83 -20.88 -9.57
N VAL A 255 -0.58 -19.89 -10.44
CA VAL A 255 -0.26 -18.50 -10.07
C VAL A 255 -1.31 -17.87 -9.15
N TYR A 256 -2.55 -18.37 -9.16
CA TYR A 256 -3.62 -17.93 -8.25
C TYR A 256 -3.56 -18.61 -6.88
N ALA A 257 -3.08 -19.85 -6.79
CA ALA A 257 -3.20 -20.69 -5.60
C ALA A 257 -2.48 -20.10 -4.39
N GLN A 258 -1.29 -19.51 -4.59
CA GLN A 258 -0.55 -18.89 -3.50
C GLN A 258 -1.29 -17.65 -2.95
N VAL A 259 -1.83 -16.81 -3.84
CA VAL A 259 -2.61 -15.62 -3.45
C VAL A 259 -3.90 -16.03 -2.72
N ILE A 260 -4.59 -17.05 -3.23
CA ILE A 260 -5.81 -17.60 -2.59
C ILE A 260 -5.50 -18.11 -1.19
N SER A 261 -4.45 -18.92 -1.05
CA SER A 261 -4.03 -19.47 0.26
C SER A 261 -3.78 -18.37 1.30
N GLN A 262 -3.14 -17.26 0.91
CA GLN A 262 -2.93 -16.12 1.81
C GLN A 262 -4.23 -15.35 2.09
N LEU A 263 -5.14 -15.24 1.12
CA LEU A 263 -6.39 -14.49 1.27
C LEU A 263 -7.48 -15.23 2.03
N THR A 264 -7.64 -16.55 1.85
CA THR A 264 -8.73 -17.34 2.43
C THR A 264 -8.87 -17.13 3.93
N HIS A 265 -7.75 -17.12 4.65
CA HIS A 265 -7.76 -16.95 6.11
C HIS A 265 -8.26 -15.58 6.59
N VAL A 266 -8.17 -14.54 5.77
CA VAL A 266 -8.49 -13.15 6.13
C VAL A 266 -9.78 -12.65 5.48
N VAL A 267 -10.14 -13.11 4.28
CA VAL A 267 -11.34 -12.65 3.56
C VAL A 267 -12.65 -13.17 4.16
N GLU A 268 -12.58 -14.29 4.86
CA GLU A 268 -13.71 -14.92 5.56
C GLU A 268 -14.02 -14.29 6.92
N ARG A 269 -13.24 -13.29 7.33
CA ARG A 269 -13.42 -12.57 8.59
C ARG A 269 -14.03 -11.21 8.32
N ASP A 270 -14.65 -10.67 9.35
CA ASP A 270 -15.04 -9.26 9.36
C ASP A 270 -13.75 -8.41 9.30
N PRO A 271 -13.59 -7.52 8.30
CA PRO A 271 -12.38 -6.72 8.19
C PRO A 271 -12.24 -5.78 9.38
N ARG A 272 -11.03 -5.69 9.96
CA ARG A 272 -10.73 -4.80 11.09
C ARG A 272 -9.31 -4.25 11.00
N PRO A 273 -9.05 -3.02 11.49
CA PRO A 273 -7.71 -2.42 11.46
C PRO A 273 -6.64 -3.24 12.20
N GLU A 274 -7.01 -4.01 13.23
CA GLU A 274 -6.08 -4.83 14.02
C GLU A 274 -5.42 -5.95 13.21
N TYR A 275 -6.01 -6.31 12.06
CA TYR A 275 -5.46 -7.32 11.15
C TYR A 275 -4.54 -6.75 10.08
N LEU A 276 -4.12 -5.48 10.18
CA LEU A 276 -3.26 -4.84 9.18
C LEU A 276 -2.04 -5.69 8.79
N LEU A 277 -1.32 -6.27 9.77
CA LEU A 277 -0.16 -7.12 9.47
C LEU A 277 -0.53 -8.35 8.65
N LEU A 278 -1.70 -8.96 8.89
CA LEU A 278 -2.21 -10.07 8.08
C LEU A 278 -2.60 -9.61 6.67
N TYR A 279 -3.12 -8.39 6.52
CA TYR A 279 -3.47 -7.84 5.21
C TYR A 279 -2.24 -7.51 4.35
N LEU A 280 -1.08 -7.33 4.95
CA LEU A 280 0.17 -7.12 4.24
C LEU A 280 0.82 -8.43 3.78
N GLN A 281 0.47 -9.59 4.36
CA GLN A 281 1.05 -10.89 3.98
C GLN A 281 0.76 -11.31 2.53
N PRO A 282 -0.47 -11.18 1.98
CA PRO A 282 -0.77 -11.56 0.60
C PRO A 282 0.09 -10.88 -0.45
N VAL A 283 0.67 -9.70 -0.17
CA VAL A 283 1.59 -9.01 -1.08
C VAL A 283 2.77 -9.90 -1.45
N GLY A 284 3.26 -10.71 -0.50
CA GLY A 284 4.38 -11.61 -0.75
C GLY A 284 4.07 -12.75 -1.72
N ALA A 285 2.78 -13.06 -1.93
CA ALA A 285 2.31 -14.06 -2.90
C ALA A 285 2.00 -13.47 -4.28
N MET A 286 2.01 -12.14 -4.44
CA MET A 286 1.75 -11.47 -5.73
C MET A 286 3.04 -11.43 -6.54
N THR A 287 3.36 -12.54 -7.21
CA THR A 287 4.57 -12.68 -8.04
C THR A 287 4.53 -11.79 -9.29
N SER A 288 5.63 -11.72 -10.05
CA SER A 288 5.66 -10.96 -11.31
C SER A 288 4.60 -11.48 -12.28
N GLU A 289 4.44 -12.79 -12.36
CA GLU A 289 3.46 -13.49 -13.19
C GLU A 289 2.03 -13.11 -12.78
N PHE A 290 1.75 -13.02 -11.46
CA PHE A 290 0.45 -12.54 -10.99
C PHE A 290 0.20 -11.07 -11.38
N VAL A 291 1.22 -10.21 -11.32
CA VAL A 291 1.09 -8.81 -11.74
C VAL A 291 0.87 -8.68 -13.25
N GLU A 292 1.53 -9.51 -14.06
CA GLU A 292 1.29 -9.57 -15.51
C GLU A 292 -0.16 -9.96 -15.84
N LEU A 293 -0.76 -10.87 -15.06
CA LEU A 293 -2.18 -11.21 -15.17
C LEU A 293 -3.09 -10.03 -14.82
N LEU A 294 -2.76 -9.24 -13.79
CA LEU A 294 -3.49 -8.01 -13.48
C LEU A 294 -3.45 -7.02 -14.63
N GLU A 295 -2.27 -6.84 -15.25
CA GLU A 295 -2.08 -5.95 -16.40
C GLU A 295 -2.81 -6.44 -17.66
N ALA A 296 -2.94 -7.75 -17.82
CA ALA A 296 -3.74 -8.39 -18.85
C ALA A 296 -5.25 -8.31 -18.57
N ASN A 297 -5.69 -7.72 -17.45
CA ASN A 297 -7.06 -7.72 -16.96
C ASN A 297 -7.65 -9.14 -16.81
N ASP A 298 -6.83 -10.12 -16.42
CA ASP A 298 -7.33 -11.44 -16.11
C ASP A 298 -8.38 -11.35 -14.98
N VAL A 299 -9.56 -11.93 -15.24
CA VAL A 299 -10.73 -11.82 -14.36
C VAL A 299 -10.44 -12.41 -12.98
N ARG A 300 -9.68 -13.51 -12.91
CA ARG A 300 -9.38 -14.20 -11.64
C ARG A 300 -8.38 -13.39 -10.83
N ALA A 301 -7.29 -12.92 -11.46
CA ALA A 301 -6.30 -12.07 -10.81
C ALA A 301 -6.94 -10.78 -10.28
N LEU A 302 -7.72 -10.10 -11.11
CA LEU A 302 -8.42 -8.87 -10.73
C LEU A 302 -9.38 -9.09 -9.56
N LEU A 303 -10.13 -10.20 -9.55
CA LEU A 303 -11.06 -10.51 -8.47
C LEU A 303 -10.33 -10.74 -7.14
N LEU A 304 -9.27 -11.55 -7.13
CA LEU A 304 -8.45 -11.79 -5.94
C LEU A 304 -7.83 -10.49 -5.42
N PHE A 305 -7.32 -9.67 -6.33
CA PHE A 305 -6.73 -8.38 -5.98
C PHE A 305 -7.77 -7.39 -5.45
N ALA A 306 -8.99 -7.37 -6.00
CA ALA A 306 -10.08 -6.54 -5.50
C ALA A 306 -10.46 -6.91 -4.05
N HIS A 307 -10.48 -8.20 -3.71
CA HIS A 307 -10.72 -8.66 -2.34
C HIS A 307 -9.57 -8.31 -1.38
N TRP A 308 -8.32 -8.32 -1.85
CA TRP A 308 -7.20 -7.83 -1.06
C TRP A 308 -7.31 -6.31 -0.81
N LEU A 309 -7.58 -5.52 -1.84
CA LEU A 309 -7.76 -4.07 -1.71
C LEU A 309 -8.92 -3.71 -0.78
N ARG A 310 -10.00 -4.51 -0.79
CA ARG A 310 -11.14 -4.38 0.14
C ARG A 310 -10.68 -4.44 1.61
N LEU A 311 -9.79 -5.39 1.95
CA LEU A 311 -9.27 -5.53 3.32
C LEU A 311 -8.51 -4.26 3.72
N LEU A 312 -7.66 -3.74 2.83
CA LEU A 312 -6.93 -2.50 3.08
C LEU A 312 -7.84 -1.26 3.13
N CYS A 313 -8.95 -1.23 2.39
CA CYS A 313 -9.94 -0.16 2.48
C CYS A 313 -10.56 -0.05 3.89
N CYS A 314 -10.68 -1.17 4.61
CA CYS A 314 -11.23 -1.19 5.96
C CYS A 314 -10.28 -0.62 7.01
N VAL A 315 -8.97 -0.67 6.78
CA VAL A 315 -7.99 -0.08 7.70
C VAL A 315 -8.17 1.44 7.76
N ASP A 316 -8.65 2.06 6.67
CA ASP A 316 -8.88 3.50 6.54
C ASP A 316 -7.65 4.36 6.86
N ALA A 317 -6.45 3.77 6.74
CA ALA A 317 -5.21 4.46 7.05
C ALA A 317 -4.85 5.47 5.95
N TRP A 318 -4.38 6.64 6.38
CA TRP A 318 -4.06 7.78 5.51
C TRP A 318 -3.14 7.44 4.34
N TRP A 319 -2.20 6.51 4.55
CA TRP A 319 -1.17 6.15 3.59
C TRP A 319 -1.67 5.22 2.49
N CYS A 320 -2.73 4.44 2.69
CA CYS A 320 -3.24 3.49 1.67
C CYS A 320 -4.66 3.76 1.18
N VAL A 321 -5.55 4.32 2.00
CA VAL A 321 -7.00 4.32 1.74
C VAL A 321 -7.38 4.92 0.39
N ARG A 322 -6.76 6.04 0.00
CA ARG A 322 -7.06 6.72 -1.26
C ARG A 322 -6.71 5.84 -2.47
N ARG A 323 -5.54 5.20 -2.44
CA ARG A 323 -5.10 4.28 -3.50
C ARG A 323 -5.99 3.06 -3.53
N THR A 324 -6.21 2.40 -2.40
CA THR A 324 -6.89 1.12 -2.34
C THR A 324 -8.35 1.24 -2.78
N ARG A 325 -9.07 2.28 -2.32
CA ARG A 325 -10.45 2.55 -2.80
C ARG A 325 -10.49 2.79 -4.30
N ARG A 326 -9.56 3.57 -4.83
CA ARG A 326 -9.56 3.93 -6.24
C ARG A 326 -9.22 2.77 -7.16
N GLU A 327 -8.15 2.02 -6.87
CA GLU A 327 -7.79 0.84 -7.64
C GLU A 327 -8.90 -0.21 -7.55
N CYS A 328 -9.49 -0.41 -6.35
CA CYS A 328 -10.61 -1.32 -6.16
C CYS A 328 -11.83 -0.91 -7.00
N ARG A 329 -12.13 0.39 -7.06
CA ARG A 329 -13.22 0.93 -7.90
C ARG A 329 -12.97 0.70 -9.39
N ALA A 330 -11.76 1.00 -9.89
CA ALA A 330 -11.40 0.78 -11.29
C ALA A 330 -11.50 -0.71 -11.68
N ILE A 331 -11.12 -1.60 -10.76
CA ILE A 331 -11.28 -3.04 -10.95
C ILE A 331 -12.76 -3.45 -10.94
N CYS A 332 -13.58 -2.89 -10.05
CA CYS A 332 -15.02 -3.13 -10.06
C CYS A 332 -15.68 -2.67 -11.37
N GLU A 333 -15.22 -1.57 -11.96
CA GLU A 333 -15.68 -1.08 -13.27
C GLU A 333 -15.33 -2.05 -14.42
N ILE A 334 -14.22 -2.78 -14.32
CA ILE A 334 -13.84 -3.82 -15.29
C ILE A 334 -14.67 -5.08 -15.05
N LEU A 335 -14.68 -5.57 -13.80
CA LEU A 335 -15.30 -6.84 -13.43
C LEU A 335 -16.82 -6.83 -13.57
N CYS A 336 -17.50 -5.69 -13.37
CA CYS A 336 -18.95 -5.63 -13.56
C CYS A 336 -19.38 -5.81 -15.02
N LYS A 337 -18.47 -5.57 -15.98
CA LYS A 337 -18.70 -5.79 -17.41
C LYS A 337 -18.41 -7.24 -17.83
N THR A 338 -17.60 -7.98 -17.06
CA THR A 338 -17.13 -9.33 -17.41
C THR A 338 -17.79 -10.45 -16.60
N LEU A 339 -18.18 -10.18 -15.36
CA LEU A 339 -18.87 -11.15 -14.49
C LEU A 339 -20.37 -11.11 -14.72
N HIS A 340 -21.01 -12.29 -14.68
CA HIS A 340 -22.44 -12.45 -14.92
C HIS A 340 -23.05 -13.46 -13.93
N GLY A 341 -24.38 -13.38 -13.74
CA GLY A 341 -25.10 -14.32 -12.89
C GLY A 341 -24.58 -14.35 -11.45
N GLU A 342 -24.39 -15.56 -10.92
CA GLU A 342 -23.89 -15.77 -9.54
C GLU A 342 -22.46 -15.28 -9.33
N ASP A 343 -21.64 -15.22 -10.38
CA ASP A 343 -20.25 -14.78 -10.27
C ASP A 343 -20.15 -13.28 -10.00
N LEU A 344 -21.15 -12.49 -10.40
CA LEU A 344 -21.22 -11.06 -10.09
C LEU A 344 -21.35 -10.80 -8.57
N ASP A 345 -21.92 -11.74 -7.81
CA ASP A 345 -22.01 -11.62 -6.34
C ASP A 345 -20.63 -11.64 -5.66
N LEU A 346 -19.61 -12.24 -6.30
CA LEU A 346 -18.24 -12.17 -5.80
C LEU A 346 -17.74 -10.72 -5.71
N LEU A 347 -18.25 -9.83 -6.56
CA LEU A 347 -17.89 -8.41 -6.56
C LEU A 347 -18.59 -7.59 -5.46
N ARG A 348 -19.59 -8.14 -4.76
CA ARG A 348 -20.42 -7.40 -3.79
C ARG A 348 -19.59 -6.72 -2.71
N LEU A 349 -18.65 -7.44 -2.10
CA LEU A 349 -17.86 -6.94 -0.97
C LEU A 349 -16.78 -5.91 -1.40
N PRO A 350 -15.98 -6.14 -2.47
CA PRO A 350 -15.08 -5.11 -2.99
C PRO A 350 -15.82 -3.83 -3.41
N ALA A 351 -16.95 -3.98 -4.13
CA ALA A 351 -17.72 -2.84 -4.62
C ALA A 351 -18.33 -2.00 -3.48
N ALA A 352 -18.77 -2.64 -2.40
CA ALA A 352 -19.23 -1.94 -1.20
C ALA A 352 -18.09 -1.15 -0.54
N ALA A 353 -16.91 -1.75 -0.36
CA ALA A 353 -15.79 -1.10 0.34
C ALA A 353 -15.21 0.11 -0.40
N CYS A 354 -15.25 0.12 -1.74
CA CYS A 354 -14.80 1.26 -2.54
C CYS A 354 -15.93 2.24 -2.94
N GLY A 355 -17.17 2.02 -2.50
CA GLY A 355 -18.31 2.88 -2.82
C GLY A 355 -18.68 2.86 -4.31
N PHE A 356 -18.44 1.76 -5.01
CA PHE A 356 -18.68 1.65 -6.45
C PHE A 356 -20.14 1.93 -6.82
N TRP A 357 -21.08 1.32 -6.10
CA TRP A 357 -22.52 1.41 -6.36
C TRP A 357 -23.19 2.70 -5.84
N GLN A 358 -22.51 3.48 -5.01
CA GLN A 358 -23.09 4.66 -4.35
C GLN A 358 -23.29 5.86 -5.30
N ARG A 359 -22.67 5.85 -6.49
CA ARG A 359 -22.68 6.99 -7.43
C ARG A 359 -23.83 6.98 -8.45
N HIS A 360 -24.65 5.92 -8.48
CA HIS A 360 -25.81 5.80 -9.38
C HIS A 360 -27.17 5.94 -8.65
N GLY A 361 -27.16 6.42 -7.40
CA GLY A 361 -28.38 6.84 -6.71
C GLY A 361 -28.95 8.10 -7.36
N VAL A 362 -30.01 7.91 -8.12
CA VAL A 362 -30.95 8.92 -8.63
C VAL A 362 -31.20 10.00 -7.56
N GLU A 363 -31.10 11.27 -7.96
CA GLU A 363 -31.83 12.38 -7.31
C GLU A 363 -33.33 12.04 -7.36
N GLY A 364 -33.78 11.27 -6.38
CA GLY A 364 -35.15 10.83 -6.23
C GLY A 364 -35.60 11.23 -4.85
N GLN A 365 -36.27 12.38 -4.79
CA GLN A 365 -37.19 12.81 -3.74
C GLN A 365 -36.83 12.40 -2.31
N GLU A 366 -36.25 13.35 -1.57
CA GLU A 366 -36.43 13.44 -0.13
C GLU A 366 -37.94 13.55 0.18
N GLU A 367 -38.60 12.41 0.42
CA GLU A 367 -39.79 12.39 1.27
C GLU A 367 -39.35 12.21 2.72
N GLY A 368 -39.74 13.19 3.53
CA GLY A 368 -39.36 13.35 4.92
C GLY A 368 -39.68 12.14 5.80
N GLY A 369 -38.67 11.72 6.56
CA GLY A 369 -38.77 10.66 7.56
C GLY A 369 -37.80 10.92 8.71
N ASN A 370 -38.12 11.95 9.49
CA ASN A 370 -37.64 12.30 10.83
C ASN A 370 -36.82 11.20 11.56
N LEU A 371 -35.50 11.41 11.74
CA LEU A 371 -34.75 10.81 12.85
C LEU A 371 -33.82 11.86 13.46
N GLY A 372 -33.97 12.01 14.78
CA GLY A 372 -33.53 13.17 15.55
C GLY A 372 -32.03 13.36 15.62
N ILE A 373 -31.65 14.62 15.41
CA ILE A 373 -30.36 15.18 15.74
C ILE A 373 -30.20 15.15 17.28
N LEU A 374 -29.31 14.30 17.79
CA LEU A 374 -28.71 14.48 19.11
C LEU A 374 -27.35 15.14 18.90
N GLY A 375 -27.32 16.45 19.12
CA GLY A 375 -26.14 17.29 19.02
C GLY A 375 -25.07 16.90 20.02
N ARG A 376 -23.81 16.87 19.55
CA ARG A 376 -22.65 16.99 20.42
C ARG A 376 -22.22 18.45 20.43
N SER A 377 -22.45 19.06 21.59
CA SER A 377 -21.99 20.37 22.00
C SER A 377 -20.47 20.52 21.79
N GLY A 378 -20.09 21.65 21.20
CA GLY A 378 -18.73 22.15 21.25
C GLY A 378 -18.39 22.60 22.67
N GLU A 379 -17.28 22.09 23.20
CA GLU A 379 -16.63 22.68 24.35
C GLU A 379 -15.42 23.47 23.87
N THR A 380 -15.55 24.78 24.01
CA THR A 380 -14.52 25.80 23.92
C THR A 380 -13.57 25.61 25.10
N LEU A 381 -12.29 25.34 24.85
CA LEU A 381 -11.25 25.35 25.87
C LEU A 381 -10.95 26.80 26.30
N GLU A 382 -11.48 27.20 27.45
CA GLU A 382 -11.08 28.42 28.15
C GLU A 382 -9.69 28.22 28.79
N ILE A 383 -8.80 29.16 28.48
CA ILE A 383 -7.48 29.31 29.08
C ILE A 383 -7.66 29.96 30.45
N VAL A 384 -7.54 29.17 31.53
CA VAL A 384 -7.39 29.72 32.89
C VAL A 384 -5.90 29.92 33.15
N GLY A 385 -5.52 31.20 33.23
CA GLY A 385 -4.24 31.60 33.80
C GLY A 385 -4.30 31.53 35.32
N GLU A 386 -3.44 30.72 35.92
CA GLU A 386 -3.12 30.81 37.34
C GLU A 386 -1.79 31.55 37.51
N ALA A 387 -1.92 32.75 38.08
CA ALA A 387 -0.87 33.44 38.81
C ALA A 387 -0.95 32.99 40.28
N THR A 388 0.18 32.58 40.86
CA THR A 388 0.60 32.72 42.27
C THR A 388 1.93 31.95 42.41
N GLY A 389 2.98 32.41 43.07
CA GLY A 389 3.30 33.64 43.77
C GLY A 389 4.81 33.69 44.02
#